data_AF-A0A2K0XR56-F1
#
_entry.id   AF-A0A2K0XR56-F1
#
_cell.length_a   1.000
_cell.length_b   1.000
_cell.length_c   1.000
_cell.angle_alpha   90.00
_cell.angle_beta   90.00
_cell.angle_gamma   90.00
#
_symmetry.space_group_name_H-M   'P 1'
#
loop_
_entity.id
_entity.type
_entity.pdbx_description
1 polymer ?
#
loop_
_entity_poly.entity_id
_entity_poly.type
_entity_poly.pdbx_seq_one_letter_code
_entity_poly.pdbx_strand_id
1 'polypeptide(L)'
;MSNSHLTAKTSNGSMIWMLRAVLAILVVMIFATALGIVTQTQTRHETYIELQKLSRELNLLKIEEQRLMIEQQTFSATPQVASRAVSELGMFFPSADSRRVITPSAKPATESSQTSE
;
A
#
# COMPACT_ATOMS: atom_id res chain seq x y z
N MET A 1 67.66 54.03 -29.76
CA MET A 1 66.79 54.09 -28.57
C MET A 1 66.41 52.66 -28.19
N SER A 2 66.43 52.38 -26.88
CA SER A 2 66.46 51.04 -26.27
C SER A 2 65.19 50.23 -26.51
N ASN A 3 65.31 49.06 -27.13
CA ASN A 3 64.27 48.03 -27.11
C ASN A 3 64.82 46.81 -26.37
N SER A 4 64.88 46.89 -25.04
CA SER A 4 65.15 45.75 -24.17
C SER A 4 63.95 44.81 -24.21
N HIS A 5 64.11 43.73 -24.97
CA HIS A 5 63.15 42.65 -25.13
C HIS A 5 62.85 42.02 -23.76
N LEU A 6 61.60 42.19 -23.30
CA LEU A 6 61.02 41.52 -22.13
C LEU A 6 60.89 40.03 -22.43
N THR A 7 61.96 39.26 -22.27
CA THR A 7 61.85 37.80 -22.22
C THR A 7 61.50 37.41 -20.80
N ALA A 8 60.22 37.12 -20.58
CA ALA A 8 59.76 36.40 -19.41
C ALA A 8 60.58 35.11 -19.27
N LYS A 9 61.56 35.11 -18.36
CA LYS A 9 62.27 33.91 -17.94
C LYS A 9 61.26 33.06 -17.18
N THR A 10 60.50 32.26 -17.91
CA THR A 10 59.67 31.20 -17.36
C THR A 10 60.60 30.22 -16.64
N SER A 11 60.54 30.30 -15.31
CA SER A 11 61.25 29.39 -14.43
C SER A 11 60.54 28.05 -14.50
N ASN A 12 61.13 27.06 -15.17
CA ASN A 12 60.60 25.69 -15.27
C ASN A 12 60.16 25.13 -13.89
N GLY A 13 60.83 25.56 -12.81
CA GLY A 13 60.42 25.23 -11.44
C GLY A 13 59.05 25.77 -11.04
N SER A 14 58.70 26.99 -11.47
CA SER A 14 57.37 27.58 -11.22
C SER A 14 56.26 26.78 -11.89
N MET A 15 56.48 26.30 -13.11
CA MET A 15 55.51 25.48 -13.84
C MET A 15 55.28 24.13 -13.14
N ILE A 16 56.36 23.50 -12.66
CA ILE A 16 56.29 22.23 -11.94
C ILE A 16 55.56 22.39 -10.60
N TRP A 17 55.82 23.48 -9.87
CA TRP A 17 55.10 23.79 -8.63
C TRP A 17 53.62 24.05 -8.86
N MET A 18 53.27 24.76 -9.92
CA MET A 18 51.88 25.01 -10.29
C MET A 18 51.15 23.70 -10.63
N LEU A 19 51.76 22.81 -11.42
CA LEU A 19 51.19 21.50 -11.75
C LEU A 19 51.00 20.62 -10.51
N ARG A 20 51.95 20.63 -9.56
CA ARG A 20 51.83 19.90 -8.29
C ARG A 20 50.69 20.44 -7.43
N ALA A 21 50.50 21.76 -7.38
CA ALA A 21 49.39 22.37 -6.66
C ALA A 21 48.03 21.98 -7.26
N VAL A 22 47.91 22.03 -8.60
CA VAL A 22 46.69 21.61 -9.31
C VAL A 22 46.39 20.12 -9.06
N LEU A 23 47.40 19.26 -9.11
CA LEU A 23 47.23 17.83 -8.86
C LEU A 23 46.83 17.54 -7.41
N ALA A 24 47.41 18.26 -6.43
CA ALA A 24 47.01 18.14 -5.03
C ALA A 24 45.55 18.55 -4.82
N ILE A 25 45.12 19.66 -5.42
CA ILE A 25 43.72 20.12 -5.35
C ILE A 25 42.78 19.09 -5.98
N LEU A 26 43.13 18.52 -7.13
CA LEU A 26 42.34 17.50 -7.80
C LEU A 26 42.14 16.26 -6.90
N VAL A 27 43.22 15.80 -6.26
CA VAL A 27 43.17 14.66 -5.33
C VAL A 27 42.24 14.96 -4.15
N VAL A 28 42.34 16.15 -3.55
CA VAL A 28 41.45 16.57 -2.46
C VAL A 28 39.99 16.61 -2.91
N MET A 29 39.70 17.13 -4.11
CA MET A 29 38.35 17.16 -4.69
C MET A 29 37.77 15.75 -4.88
N ILE A 30 38.58 14.78 -5.33
CA ILE A 30 38.15 13.38 -5.48
C ILE A 30 37.77 12.79 -4.12
N PHE A 31 38.60 12.98 -3.10
CA PHE A 31 38.30 12.50 -1.75
C PHE A 31 37.07 13.19 -1.14
N ALA A 32 36.93 14.51 -1.33
CA ALA A 32 35.74 15.24 -0.89
C ALA A 32 34.46 14.71 -1.55
N THR A 33 34.52 14.40 -2.84
CA THR A 33 33.38 13.81 -3.58
C THR A 33 33.04 12.41 -3.03
N ALA A 34 34.04 11.56 -2.81
CA ALA A 34 33.84 10.22 -2.25
C ALA A 34 33.21 10.28 -0.85
N LEU A 35 33.72 11.14 0.04
CA LEU A 35 33.15 11.36 1.37
C LEU A 35 31.72 11.94 1.31
N GLY A 36 31.46 12.84 0.36
CA GLY A 36 30.12 13.39 0.11
C GLY A 36 29.11 12.32 -0.32
N ILE A 37 29.52 11.33 -1.12
CA ILE A 37 28.65 10.21 -1.54
C ILE A 37 28.37 9.26 -0.36
N VAL A 38 29.39 8.98 0.48
CA VAL A 38 29.23 8.11 1.67
C VAL A 38 28.25 8.71 2.67
N THR A 39 28.37 10.02 2.94
CA THR A 39 27.46 10.71 3.87
C THR A 39 26.02 10.76 3.37
N GLN A 40 25.80 10.89 2.05
CA GLN A 40 24.47 10.78 1.43
C GLN A 40 23.86 9.36 1.54
N THR A 41 24.69 8.32 1.63
CA THR A 41 24.21 6.94 1.76
C THR A 41 23.65 6.68 3.16
N GLN A 42 24.24 7.26 4.21
CA GLN A 42 23.85 6.99 5.59
C GLN A 42 22.49 7.61 5.98
N THR A 43 22.17 8.81 5.49
CA THR A 43 20.91 9.54 5.79
C THR A 43 19.66 8.93 5.14
N ARG A 44 19.84 7.97 4.23
CA ARG A 44 18.72 7.26 3.60
C ARG A 44 17.99 6.34 4.56
N HIS A 45 18.66 5.79 5.57
CA HIS A 45 18.06 4.72 6.37
C HIS A 45 16.96 5.21 7.31
N GLU A 46 17.17 6.29 8.06
CA GLU A 46 16.21 6.74 9.08
C GLU A 46 14.94 7.33 8.46
N THR A 47 15.10 8.26 7.51
CA THR A 47 13.97 8.88 6.79
C THR A 47 13.15 7.84 6.03
N TYR A 48 13.80 6.81 5.48
CA TYR A 48 13.12 5.74 4.76
C TYR A 48 12.38 4.79 5.70
N ILE A 49 12.92 4.49 6.88
CA ILE A 49 12.27 3.65 7.89
C ILE A 49 10.98 4.31 8.39
N GLU A 50 11.01 5.61 8.69
CA GLU A 50 9.83 6.33 9.16
C GLU A 50 8.74 6.40 8.08
N LEU A 51 9.13 6.75 6.85
CA LEU A 51 8.21 6.79 5.72
C LEU A 51 7.62 5.41 5.41
N GLN A 52 8.42 4.34 5.52
CA GLN A 52 7.96 2.98 5.32
C GLN A 52 7.03 2.51 6.45
N LYS A 53 7.27 2.94 7.70
CA LYS A 53 6.37 2.68 8.83
C LYS A 53 5.01 3.32 8.59
N LEU A 54 4.98 4.61 8.25
CA LEU A 54 3.73 5.34 8.01
C LEU A 54 2.96 4.78 6.81
N SER A 55 3.66 4.42 5.73
CA SER A 55 3.06 3.76 4.57
C SER A 55 2.41 2.41 4.93
N ARG A 56 3.05 1.62 5.80
CA ARG A 56 2.50 0.36 6.28
C ARG A 56 1.22 0.58 7.09
N GLU A 57 1.22 1.57 7.98
CA GLU A 57 0.06 1.92 8.80
C GLU A 57 -1.13 2.36 7.94
N LEU A 58 -0.90 3.23 6.94
CA LEU A 58 -1.94 3.62 5.98
C LEU A 58 -2.50 2.44 5.18
N ASN A 59 -1.65 1.48 4.80
CA ASN A 59 -2.11 0.29 4.08
C ASN A 59 -3.00 -0.60 4.95
N LEU A 60 -2.67 -0.76 6.24
CA LEU A 60 -3.53 -1.50 7.17
C LEU A 60 -4.89 -0.81 7.34
N LEU A 61 -4.90 0.52 7.48
CA LEU A 61 -6.14 1.28 7.59
C LEU A 61 -7.03 1.12 6.35
N LYS A 62 -6.44 1.16 5.14
CA LYS A 62 -7.18 0.96 3.89
C LYS A 62 -7.83 -0.41 3.78
N ILE A 63 -7.16 -1.45 4.26
CA ILE A 63 -7.71 -2.81 4.26
C ILE A 63 -8.94 -2.87 5.18
N GLU A 64 -8.86 -2.26 6.36
CA GLU A 64 -9.99 -2.23 7.29
C GLU A 64 -11.17 -1.43 6.72
N GLU A 65 -10.91 -0.29 6.08
CA GLU A 65 -11.95 0.48 5.37
C GLU A 65 -12.64 -0.36 4.28
N GLN A 66 -11.88 -1.11 3.48
CA GLN A 66 -12.46 -2.01 2.47
C GLN A 66 -13.35 -3.08 3.11
N ARG A 67 -12.89 -3.66 4.22
CA ARG A 67 -13.66 -4.65 4.97
C ARG A 67 -14.96 -4.04 5.51
N LEU A 68 -14.88 -2.88 6.15
CA LEU A 68 -16.04 -2.17 6.68
C LEU A 68 -17.04 -1.80 5.56
N MET A 69 -16.56 -1.40 4.37
CA MET A 69 -17.43 -1.14 3.23
C MET A 69 -18.17 -2.40 2.77
N ILE A 70 -17.52 -3.57 2.77
CA ILE A 70 -18.17 -4.85 2.43
C ILE A 70 -19.23 -5.20 3.49
N GLU A 71 -18.93 -4.97 4.77
CA GLU A 71 -19.90 -5.17 5.86
C GLU A 71 -21.12 -4.25 5.69
N GLN A 72 -20.92 -2.97 5.40
CA GLN A 72 -22.01 -2.00 5.15
C GLN A 72 -22.84 -2.34 3.89
N GLN A 73 -22.18 -2.73 2.81
CA GLN A 73 -22.85 -3.17 1.58
C GLN A 73 -23.69 -4.41 1.83
N THR A 74 -23.20 -5.35 2.65
CA THR A 74 -23.95 -6.56 3.03
C THR A 74 -25.16 -6.21 3.89
N PHE A 75 -25.03 -5.32 4.88
CA PHE A 75 -26.16 -4.85 5.69
C PHE A 75 -27.27 -4.18 4.86
N SER A 76 -26.89 -3.47 3.79
CA SER A 76 -27.84 -2.72 2.96
C SER A 76 -28.48 -3.55 1.84
N ALA A 77 -27.90 -4.70 1.49
CA ALA A 77 -28.39 -5.56 0.41
C ALA A 77 -29.62 -6.40 0.83
N THR A 78 -29.64 -6.92 2.06
CA THR A 78 -30.74 -7.80 2.54
C THR A 78 -32.12 -7.14 2.50
N PRO A 79 -32.31 -5.88 2.96
CA PRO A 79 -33.61 -5.22 2.88
C PRO A 79 -34.07 -4.97 1.44
N GLN A 80 -33.13 -4.65 0.54
CA GLN A 80 -33.44 -4.43 -0.87
C GLN A 80 -33.93 -5.70 -1.56
N VAL A 81 -33.29 -6.85 -1.28
CA VAL A 81 -33.73 -8.14 -1.83
C VAL A 81 -35.11 -8.50 -1.28
N ALA A 82 -35.34 -8.31 0.03
CA ALA A 82 -36.66 -8.56 0.63
C ALA A 82 -37.76 -7.67 0.02
N SER A 83 -37.47 -6.39 -0.22
CA SER A 83 -38.42 -5.47 -0.85
C SER A 83 -38.74 -5.87 -2.29
N ARG A 84 -37.74 -6.24 -3.10
CA ARG A 84 -37.96 -6.74 -4.48
C ARG A 84 -38.71 -8.06 -4.51
N ALA A 85 -38.41 -8.97 -3.59
CA ALA A 85 -39.13 -10.22 -3.41
C ALA A 85 -40.64 -10.02 -3.17
N VAL A 86 -41.01 -9.07 -2.32
CA VAL A 86 -42.42 -8.75 -2.04
C VAL A 86 -43.07 -8.06 -3.24
N SER A 87 -42.40 -7.08 -3.84
CA SER A 87 -42.97 -6.24 -4.90
C SER A 87 -43.02 -6.89 -6.28
N GLU A 88 -41.98 -7.64 -6.66
CA GLU A 88 -41.87 -8.25 -7.99
C GLU A 88 -42.36 -9.70 -8.01
N LEU A 89 -42.07 -10.48 -6.95
CA LEU A 89 -42.43 -11.90 -6.89
C LEU A 89 -43.70 -12.17 -6.05
N GLY A 90 -44.26 -11.14 -5.41
CA GLY A 90 -45.43 -11.29 -4.54
C GLY A 90 -45.17 -12.16 -3.32
N MET A 91 -43.92 -12.34 -2.90
CA MET A 91 -43.62 -13.14 -1.71
C MET A 91 -44.21 -12.49 -0.46
N PHE A 92 -44.79 -13.32 0.40
CA PHE A 92 -45.39 -12.92 1.66
C PHE A 92 -44.93 -13.87 2.77
N PHE A 93 -44.98 -13.42 4.01
CA PHE A 93 -44.66 -14.29 5.14
C PHE A 93 -45.84 -15.25 5.38
N PRO A 94 -45.64 -16.58 5.36
CA PRO A 94 -46.73 -17.53 5.51
C PRO A 94 -47.38 -17.41 6.89
N SER A 95 -48.69 -17.25 6.93
CA SER A 95 -49.52 -17.31 8.13
C SER A 95 -49.57 -18.75 8.68
N ALA A 96 -49.99 -18.92 9.93
CA ALA A 96 -49.98 -20.21 10.63
C ALA A 96 -50.69 -21.33 9.85
N ASP A 97 -51.76 -21.00 9.12
CA ASP A 97 -52.56 -21.94 8.31
C ASP A 97 -51.79 -22.50 7.10
N SER A 98 -50.73 -21.81 6.67
CA SER A 98 -49.88 -22.20 5.52
C SER A 98 -48.53 -22.79 5.95
N ARG A 99 -48.35 -23.12 7.24
CA ARG A 99 -47.10 -23.63 7.81
C ARG A 99 -47.23 -25.07 8.27
N ARG A 100 -46.46 -26.00 7.68
CA ARG A 100 -46.36 -27.40 8.14
C ARG A 100 -45.00 -27.68 8.75
N VAL A 101 -44.96 -28.04 10.04
CA VAL A 101 -43.72 -28.39 10.75
C VAL A 101 -43.56 -29.92 10.74
N ILE A 102 -42.43 -30.40 10.25
CA ILE A 102 -42.08 -31.83 10.27
C ILE A 102 -41.03 -32.04 11.35
N THR A 103 -41.38 -32.76 12.42
CA THR A 103 -40.42 -33.14 13.47
C THR A 103 -39.78 -34.49 13.13
N PRO A 104 -38.46 -34.69 13.34
CA PRO A 104 -37.76 -35.92 12.93
C PRO A 104 -38.14 -37.21 13.68
N SER A 105 -39.06 -37.15 14.64
CA SER A 105 -39.45 -38.30 15.46
C SER A 105 -40.94 -38.29 15.75
N ALA A 106 -41.72 -38.74 14.78
CA ALA A 106 -43.02 -39.37 15.03
C ALA A 106 -43.10 -40.59 14.12
N LYS A 107 -43.03 -41.77 14.75
CA LYS A 107 -43.32 -43.08 14.16
C LYS A 107 -44.56 -42.97 13.25
N PRO A 108 -44.55 -43.49 12.02
CA PRO A 108 -45.70 -43.42 11.14
C PRO A 108 -46.88 -44.09 11.85
N ALA A 109 -47.90 -43.31 12.21
CA ALA A 109 -49.14 -43.83 12.73
C ALA A 109 -49.80 -44.58 11.58
N THR A 110 -49.74 -45.90 11.70
CA THR A 110 -50.50 -46.94 11.03
C THR A 110 -51.84 -46.42 10.51
N GLU A 111 -52.03 -46.54 9.19
CA GLU A 111 -53.36 -46.63 8.56
C GLU A 111 -54.20 -47.64 9.35
N SER A 112 -55.16 -47.14 10.11
CA SER A 112 -56.25 -47.94 10.66
C SER A 112 -57.54 -47.39 10.08
N SER A 113 -58.01 -48.13 9.08
CA SER A 113 -59.35 -48.23 8.55
C SER A 113 -60.46 -47.61 9.40
N GLN A 114 -61.28 -46.77 8.78
CA GLN A 114 -62.72 -46.71 9.08
C GLN A 114 -63.51 -46.73 7.77
N THR A 115 -63.98 -47.94 7.47
CA THR A 115 -65.17 -48.24 6.66
C THR A 115 -66.42 -47.97 7.50
N SER A 116 -67.55 -47.75 6.82
CA SER A 116 -68.97 -47.73 7.28
C SER A 116 -69.50 -46.33 7.61
N GLU A 117 -70.60 -45.83 7.05
CA GLU A 117 -71.77 -46.43 6.36
C GLU A 117 -72.12 -45.70 5.05
#